data_AF-A0A950Z620-F1
#
_entry.id   AF-A0A950Z620-F1
#
_cell.length_a   1.000
_cell.length_b   1.000
_cell.length_c   1.000
_cell.angle_alpha   90.00
_cell.angle_beta   90.00
_cell.angle_gamma   90.00
#
_symmetry.space_group_name_H-M   'P 1'
#
loop_
_entity.id
_entity.type
_entity.pdbx_description
1 polymer ?
#
loop_
_entity_poly.entity_id
_entity_poly.type
_entity_poly.pdbx_seq_one_letter_code
_entity_poly.pdbx_strand_id
1 'polypeptide(L)'
;MRRRSAALVLLFALLACGAERVDRARWQRMSHDDRVLCVKSLIGAEKVKNAKGGGGRVYDRPADEYVARIDAAYANGDRRDVAQVFTEVASR
;
A
#
# COMPACT_ATOMS: atom_id res chain seq x y z
N MET A 1 -9.74 15.59 -33.31
CA MET A 1 -9.77 15.71 -31.83
C MET A 1 -9.72 14.38 -31.04
N ARG A 2 -9.70 13.18 -31.66
CA ARG A 2 -9.69 11.89 -30.94
C ARG A 2 -8.33 11.36 -30.44
N ARG A 3 -7.20 11.91 -30.92
CA ARG A 3 -5.86 11.40 -30.58
C ARG A 3 -5.33 11.86 -29.21
N ARG A 4 -5.85 12.97 -28.66
CA ARG A 4 -5.42 13.52 -27.36
C ARG A 4 -5.98 12.72 -26.18
N SER A 5 -7.20 12.20 -26.31
CA SER A 5 -7.87 11.41 -25.27
C SER A 5 -7.19 10.06 -25.04
N ALA A 6 -6.71 9.41 -26.11
CA ALA A 6 -5.99 8.14 -26.00
C ALA A 6 -4.67 8.28 -25.26
N ALA A 7 -3.92 9.36 -25.53
CA ALA A 7 -2.65 9.64 -24.82
C ALA A 7 -2.88 9.90 -23.33
N LEU A 8 -3.93 10.65 -22.97
CA LEU A 8 -4.31 10.86 -21.58
C LEU A 8 -4.74 9.57 -20.88
N VAL A 9 -5.57 8.74 -21.52
CA VAL A 9 -5.98 7.44 -20.96
C VAL A 9 -4.79 6.50 -20.81
N LEU A 10 -3.85 6.49 -21.77
CA LEU A 10 -2.62 5.70 -21.66
C LEU A 10 -1.71 6.22 -20.54
N LEU A 11 -1.60 7.54 -20.36
CA LEU A 11 -0.83 8.17 -19.29
C LEU A 11 -1.44 7.85 -17.91
N PHE A 12 -2.77 7.92 -17.79
CA PHE A 12 -3.49 7.51 -16.57
C PHE A 12 -3.37 6.00 -16.30
N ALA A 13 -3.38 5.17 -17.33
CA ALA A 13 -3.16 3.72 -17.20
C ALA A 13 -1.71 3.40 -16.79
N LEU A 14 -0.73 4.15 -17.30
CA LEU A 14 0.68 4.02 -16.91
C LEU A 14 0.93 4.54 -15.49
N LEU A 15 0.25 5.61 -15.07
CA LEU A 15 0.28 6.10 -13.68
C LEU A 15 -0.41 5.12 -12.71
N ALA A 16 -1.46 4.43 -13.14
CA ALA A 16 -2.12 3.40 -12.34
C ALA A 16 -1.30 2.09 -12.24
N CYS A 17 -0.58 1.71 -13.30
CA CYS A 17 0.40 0.62 -13.27
C CYS A 17 1.71 1.01 -12.56
N GLY A 18 2.00 2.31 -12.47
CA GLY A 18 3.03 2.91 -11.66
C GLY A 18 2.55 3.23 -10.25
N ALA A 19 1.74 2.35 -9.63
CA ALA A 19 1.59 2.31 -8.18
C ALA A 19 2.97 2.00 -7.59
N GLU A 20 3.79 3.04 -7.53
CA GLU A 20 5.20 3.06 -7.25
C GLU A 20 5.35 2.40 -5.88
N ARG A 21 5.77 1.12 -5.92
CA ARG A 21 5.83 0.25 -4.75
C ARG A 21 6.59 1.01 -3.68
N VAL A 22 5.94 1.27 -2.56
CA VAL A 22 6.58 2.00 -1.47
C VAL A 22 7.63 1.07 -0.89
N ASP A 23 8.89 1.32 -1.24
CA ASP A 23 10.03 0.63 -0.65
C ASP A 23 10.38 1.23 0.72
N ARG A 24 11.30 0.58 1.43
CA ARG A 24 11.77 1.05 2.74
C ARG A 24 12.29 2.49 2.70
N ALA A 25 13.04 2.86 1.68
CA ALA A 25 13.67 4.17 1.61
C ALA A 25 12.62 5.27 1.43
N ARG A 26 11.61 5.03 0.59
CA ARG A 26 10.46 5.92 0.43
C ARG A 26 9.64 5.99 1.71
N TRP A 27 9.34 4.85 2.33
CA TRP A 27 8.60 4.79 3.60
C TRP A 27 9.26 5.66 4.70
N GLN A 28 10.58 5.56 4.83
CA GLN A 28 11.34 6.34 5.82
C GLN A 28 11.32 7.84 5.57
N ARG A 29 11.16 8.29 4.31
CA ARG A 29 11.04 9.71 3.94
C ARG A 29 9.62 10.26 4.04
N MET A 30 8.61 9.39 4.11
CA MET A 30 7.21 9.81 4.21
C MET A 30 6.91 10.42 5.57
N SER A 31 6.02 11.41 5.57
CA SER A 31 5.42 11.93 6.79
C SER A 31 4.58 10.83 7.47
N HIS A 32 4.26 11.02 8.75
CA HIS A 32 3.38 10.07 9.44
C HIS A 32 2.01 9.96 8.77
N ASP A 33 1.41 11.09 8.40
CA ASP A 33 0.11 11.13 7.71
C ASP A 33 0.13 10.36 6.38
N ASP A 34 1.20 10.50 5.60
CA ASP A 34 1.38 9.76 4.34
C ASP A 34 1.50 8.24 4.59
N ARG A 35 2.18 7.82 5.66
CA ARG A 35 2.28 6.40 6.05
C ARG A 35 0.91 5.86 6.44
N VAL A 36 0.14 6.62 7.21
CA VAL A 36 -1.23 6.26 7.61
C VAL A 36 -2.13 6.15 6.38
N LEU A 37 -2.04 7.10 5.45
CA LEU A 37 -2.80 7.06 4.19
C LEU A 37 -2.42 5.83 3.36
N CYS A 38 -1.13 5.54 3.23
CA CYS A 38 -0.62 4.36 2.53
C CYS A 38 -1.20 3.06 3.12
N VAL A 39 -1.16 2.90 4.44
CA VAL A 39 -1.74 1.74 5.13
C VAL A 39 -3.26 1.66 4.92
N LYS A 40 -3.98 2.78 5.00
CA LYS A 40 -5.43 2.81 4.72
C LYS A 40 -5.73 2.35 3.28
N SER A 41 -4.91 2.75 2.31
CA SER A 41 -5.03 2.29 0.92
C SER A 41 -4.78 0.77 0.80
N LEU A 42 -3.78 0.22 1.50
CA LEU A 42 -3.52 -1.22 1.52
C LEU A 42 -4.67 -2.02 2.14
N ILE A 43 -5.22 -1.55 3.27
CA ILE A 43 -6.41 -2.15 3.90
C ILE A 43 -7.60 -2.08 2.94
N GLY A 44 -7.80 -0.94 2.27
CA GLY A 44 -8.87 -0.76 1.28
C GLY A 44 -8.76 -1.75 0.12
N ALA A 45 -7.54 -1.95 -0.41
CA ALA A 45 -7.29 -2.91 -1.48
C ALA A 45 -7.63 -4.35 -1.05
N GLU A 46 -7.23 -4.76 0.16
CA GLU A 46 -7.56 -6.10 0.68
C GLU A 46 -9.05 -6.25 0.99
N LYS A 47 -9.74 -5.20 1.46
CA LYS A 47 -11.21 -5.22 1.63
C LYS A 47 -11.94 -5.44 0.29
N VAL A 48 -11.50 -4.75 -0.77
CA VAL A 48 -12.06 -4.93 -2.12
C VAL A 48 -11.80 -6.35 -2.62
N LYS A 49 -10.62 -6.89 -2.36
CA LYS A 49 -10.26 -8.28 -2.71
C LYS A 49 -11.16 -9.29 -1.98
N ASN A 50 -11.34 -9.13 -0.67
CA ASN A 50 -12.23 -9.97 0.15
C ASN A 50 -13.68 -9.91 -0.38
N ALA A 51 -14.18 -8.73 -0.72
CA ALA A 51 -15.52 -8.55 -1.27
C ALA A 51 -15.73 -9.29 -2.61
N LYS A 52 -14.65 -9.51 -3.38
CA LYS A 52 -14.66 -10.29 -4.63
C LYS A 52 -14.50 -11.80 -4.40
N GLY A 53 -14.62 -12.27 -3.16
CA GLY A 53 -14.39 -13.67 -2.79
C GLY A 53 -12.91 -14.04 -2.67
N GLY A 54 -12.01 -13.06 -2.74
CA GLY A 54 -10.57 -13.25 -2.62
C GLY A 54 -10.05 -12.91 -1.23
N GLY A 55 -9.89 -13.90 -0.36
CA GLY A 55 -9.26 -13.74 0.96
C GLY A 55 -10.24 -13.69 2.13
N GLY A 56 -9.71 -14.02 3.32
CA GLY A 56 -10.47 -14.11 4.58
C GLY A 56 -9.85 -13.30 5.72
N ARG A 57 -8.94 -12.37 5.43
CA ARG A 57 -8.32 -11.53 6.49
C ARG A 57 -9.24 -10.39 6.90
N VAL A 58 -9.44 -10.25 8.19
CA VAL A 58 -10.08 -9.08 8.80
C VAL A 58 -8.99 -8.13 9.29
N TYR A 59 -9.12 -6.85 8.95
CA TYR A 59 -8.21 -5.79 9.38
C TYR A 59 -8.97 -4.92 10.39
N ASP A 60 -8.87 -5.28 11.66
CA ASP A 60 -9.61 -4.70 12.80
C ASP A 60 -8.81 -3.66 13.59
N ARG A 61 -7.49 -3.64 13.43
CA ARG A 61 -6.60 -2.68 14.09
C ARG A 61 -6.64 -1.30 13.41
N PRO A 62 -6.37 -0.22 14.16
CA PRO A 62 -6.22 1.11 13.57
C PRO A 62 -5.00 1.16 12.65
N ALA A 63 -5.07 2.01 11.62
CA ALA A 63 -3.98 2.16 10.64
C ALA A 63 -2.63 2.50 11.31
N ASP A 64 -2.64 3.32 12.35
CA ASP A 64 -1.45 3.72 13.10
C ASP A 64 -0.72 2.53 13.75
N GLU A 65 -1.46 1.51 14.19
CA GLU A 65 -0.83 0.32 14.76
C GLU A 65 -0.07 -0.47 13.68
N TYR A 66 -0.61 -0.56 12.47
CA TYR A 66 0.10 -1.17 11.35
C TYR A 66 1.33 -0.33 10.95
N VAL A 67 1.25 0.99 10.98
CA VAL A 67 2.42 1.88 10.76
C VAL A 67 3.52 1.55 11.76
N ALA A 68 3.19 1.48 13.06
CA ALA A 68 4.16 1.16 14.12
C ALA A 68 4.81 -0.23 13.92
N ARG A 69 4.02 -1.23 13.50
CA ARG A 69 4.54 -2.58 13.21
C ARG A 69 5.45 -2.62 11.98
N ILE A 70 5.13 -1.84 10.93
CA ILE A 70 5.98 -1.70 9.75
C ILE A 70 7.29 -0.98 10.12
N ASP A 71 7.21 0.09 10.92
CA ASP A 71 8.39 0.79 11.43
C ASP A 71 9.28 -0.14 12.25
N ALA A 72 8.69 -0.97 13.13
CA ALA A 72 9.43 -1.98 13.89
C ALA A 72 10.09 -3.04 12.99
N ALA A 73 9.42 -3.50 11.94
CA ALA A 73 10.02 -4.43 10.97
C ALA A 73 11.23 -3.81 10.27
N TYR A 74 11.14 -2.54 9.83
CA TYR A 74 12.27 -1.85 9.21
C TYR A 74 13.41 -1.52 10.18
N ALA A 75 13.10 -1.23 11.45
CA ALA A 75 14.10 -1.11 12.51
C ALA A 75 14.86 -2.43 12.72
N ASN A 76 14.18 -3.57 12.63
CA ASN A 76 14.76 -4.92 12.69
C ASN A 76 15.50 -5.35 11.41
N GLY A 77 15.63 -4.46 10.42
CA GLY A 77 16.41 -4.70 9.23
C GLY A 77 15.65 -5.31 8.05
N ASP A 78 14.32 -5.35 8.09
CA ASP A 78 13.52 -5.78 6.93
C ASP A 78 13.85 -4.93 5.70
N ARG A 79 13.88 -5.56 4.52
CA ARG A 79 14.26 -4.96 3.23
C ARG A 79 13.14 -5.08 2.19
N ARG A 80 12.04 -5.75 2.53
CA ARG A 80 10.89 -5.94 1.65
C ARG A 80 10.12 -4.64 1.44
N ASP A 81 9.32 -4.59 0.39
CA ASP A 81 8.42 -3.46 0.15
C ASP A 81 7.32 -3.38 1.24
N VAL A 82 6.71 -2.21 1.39
CA VAL A 82 5.72 -1.96 2.44
C VAL A 82 4.53 -2.90 2.34
N ALA A 83 4.09 -3.28 1.13
CA ALA A 83 2.96 -4.18 0.94
C ALA A 83 3.27 -5.59 1.45
N GLN A 84 4.48 -6.08 1.21
CA GLN A 84 4.96 -7.36 1.72
C GLN A 84 5.08 -7.34 3.25
N VAL A 85 5.66 -6.29 3.83
CA VAL A 85 5.77 -6.14 5.29
C VAL A 85 4.39 -6.02 5.93
N PHE A 86 3.49 -5.21 5.35
CA PHE A 86 2.10 -5.07 5.78
C PHE A 86 1.38 -6.43 5.83
N THR A 87 1.53 -7.24 4.78
CA THR A 87 0.92 -8.57 4.70
C THR A 87 1.42 -9.49 5.81
N GLU A 88 2.71 -9.44 6.12
CA GLU A 88 3.33 -10.19 7.22
C GLU A 88 2.78 -9.73 8.58
N VAL A 89 2.84 -8.43 8.88
CA VAL A 89 2.42 -7.91 10.19
C VAL A 89 0.91 -7.98 10.42
N ALA A 90 0.13 -8.05 9.35
CA ALA A 90 -1.32 -8.29 9.41
C ALA A 90 -1.66 -9.78 9.57
N SER A 91 -0.70 -10.68 9.41
CA SER A 91 -0.89 -12.12 9.64
C SER A 91 -0.57 -12.55 11.08
N ARG A 92 -0.10 -11.62 11.91
CA ARG A 92 0.29 -11.82 13.31
C ARG A 92 -0.64 -11.07 14.26
#